data_AF-A0A5C4LA97-F1
#
_entry.id   AF-A0A5C4LA97-F1
#
_cell.length_a   1.000
_cell.length_b   1.000
_cell.length_c   1.000
_cell.angle_alpha   90.00
_cell.angle_beta   90.00
_cell.angle_gamma   90.00
#
_symmetry.space_group_name_H-M   'P 1'
#
loop_
_entity.id
_entity.type
_entity.pdbx_description
1 polymer ?
#
loop_
_entity_poly.entity_id
_entity_poly.type
_entity_poly.pdbx_seq_one_letter_code
_entity_poly.pdbx_strand_id
1 'polypeptide(L)'
;MRSRWTGAALLLALPLVAACAQQGDFGRPAPTAWNSLIDAAGTLAARERAEAASLFPFTEDERALRDRAWRFLMPARERGVFEAALDNLTRARVLPVGWRVSDPSAYYEAITAGPFRSPISRYRRLSDDLVADGRLIPAFAETASRVVRADLTRLQSLPFITTLDDRDVRSAAMRVAENRCLIAWVRLETGARSASYRYALEHLLVAAPEEEAVASERALAFLDSRRTLLGPLLPADAEARCGLVPPGPGETVLVRKG
;
A
#
# COMPACT_ATOMS: atom_id res chain seq x y z
N MET A 1 49.38 58.82 -24.05
CA MET A 1 49.80 57.40 -23.95
C MET A 1 48.56 56.54 -23.82
N ARG A 2 48.54 55.42 -24.55
CA ARG A 2 47.38 54.55 -24.79
C ARG A 2 46.96 53.79 -23.52
N SER A 3 45.65 53.60 -23.32
CA SER A 3 45.11 52.30 -22.90
C SER A 3 43.58 52.27 -23.07
N ARG A 4 43.12 51.39 -23.97
CA ARG A 4 41.71 51.03 -24.18
C ARG A 4 41.42 49.81 -23.30
N TRP A 5 40.35 49.82 -22.50
CA TRP A 5 39.80 48.61 -21.91
C TRP A 5 38.31 48.54 -22.21
N THR A 6 37.99 47.71 -23.19
CA THR A 6 36.66 47.23 -23.56
C THR A 6 36.48 45.81 -23.01
N GLY A 7 35.28 45.49 -22.53
CA GLY A 7 34.83 44.13 -22.19
C GLY A 7 34.82 43.85 -20.68
N ALA A 8 33.87 43.14 -20.09
CA ALA A 8 32.84 42.28 -20.64
C ALA A 8 31.69 42.15 -19.62
N ALA A 9 30.45 42.07 -20.12
CA ALA A 9 29.28 41.75 -19.33
C ALA A 9 29.34 40.27 -18.91
N LEU A 10 29.41 40.01 -17.59
CA LEU A 10 29.38 38.67 -17.02
C LEU A 10 27.91 38.23 -16.87
N LEU A 11 27.38 37.50 -17.84
CA LEU A 11 26.13 36.75 -17.73
C LEU A 11 26.39 35.52 -16.84
N LEU A 12 25.93 35.59 -15.59
CA LEU A 12 25.88 34.46 -14.66
C LEU A 12 24.81 33.46 -15.13
N ALA A 13 25.24 32.42 -15.85
CA ALA A 13 24.43 31.25 -16.13
C ALA A 13 24.37 30.37 -14.87
N LEU A 14 23.18 30.27 -14.25
CA LEU A 14 22.90 29.26 -13.22
C LEU A 14 22.93 27.86 -13.87
N PRO A 15 23.68 26.88 -13.32
CA PRO A 15 23.48 25.49 -13.70
C PRO A 15 22.22 24.99 -13.01
N LEU A 16 21.19 24.70 -13.81
CA LEU A 16 20.06 23.86 -13.41
C LEU A 16 20.62 22.49 -13.06
N VAL A 17 20.67 22.16 -11.77
CA VAL A 17 20.91 20.80 -11.30
C VAL A 17 19.67 19.98 -11.66
N ALA A 18 19.65 19.45 -12.88
CA ALA A 18 18.77 18.37 -13.24
C ALA A 18 19.20 17.15 -12.41
N ALA A 19 18.43 16.83 -11.37
CA ALA A 19 18.56 15.56 -10.67
C ALA A 19 18.24 14.45 -11.70
N CYS A 20 19.29 13.83 -12.25
CA CYS A 20 19.18 12.65 -13.09
C CYS A 20 18.56 11.52 -12.27
N ALA A 21 17.24 11.35 -12.35
CA ALA A 21 16.59 10.11 -11.96
C ALA A 21 17.11 9.04 -12.93
N GLN A 22 17.99 8.17 -12.44
CA GLN A 22 18.53 7.07 -13.22
C GLN A 22 17.41 6.03 -13.36
N GLN A 23 16.69 6.07 -14.49
CA GLN A 23 15.72 5.05 -14.86
C GLN A 23 16.46 3.73 -15.11
N GLY A 24 16.09 2.68 -14.38
CA GLY A 24 16.48 1.31 -14.69
C GLY A 24 15.68 0.74 -15.86
N ASP A 25 16.19 -0.35 -16.44
CA ASP A 25 15.45 -1.12 -17.45
C ASP A 25 14.10 -1.53 -16.85
N PHE A 26 13.01 -1.31 -17.61
CA PHE A 26 11.60 -1.40 -17.19
C PHE A 26 10.98 -0.16 -16.52
N GLY A 27 11.59 1.03 -16.62
CA GLY A 27 10.98 2.27 -16.10
C GLY A 27 10.89 2.30 -14.57
N ARG A 28 11.57 1.35 -13.90
CA ARG A 28 11.75 1.33 -12.45
C ARG A 28 12.86 2.33 -12.11
N PRO A 29 12.78 3.09 -11.02
CA PRO A 29 13.97 3.76 -10.49
C PRO A 29 15.06 2.70 -10.28
N ALA A 30 16.28 2.95 -10.78
CA ALA A 30 17.39 2.01 -10.56
C ALA A 30 17.54 1.74 -9.05
N PRO A 31 17.79 0.48 -8.62
CA PRO A 31 17.98 0.19 -7.21
C PRO A 31 19.22 0.92 -6.71
N THR A 32 19.01 2.06 -6.04
CA THR A 32 20.05 2.69 -5.24
C THR A 32 20.34 1.80 -4.04
N ALA A 33 21.55 1.91 -3.47
CA ALA A 33 21.90 1.30 -2.18
C ALA A 33 20.82 1.57 -1.10
N TRP A 34 20.12 2.69 -1.22
CA TRP A 34 18.99 3.09 -0.39
C TRP A 34 17.69 2.35 -0.67
N ASN A 35 17.31 2.16 -1.94
CA ASN A 35 16.15 1.33 -2.28
C ASN A 35 16.38 -0.12 -1.83
N SER A 36 17.61 -0.64 -1.93
CA SER A 36 17.93 -1.97 -1.40
C SER A 36 17.88 -2.07 0.12
N LEU A 37 18.25 -1.01 0.86
CA LEU A 37 18.17 -1.00 2.33
C LEU A 37 16.71 -0.97 2.81
N ILE A 38 15.92 -0.08 2.19
CA ILE A 38 14.47 0.03 2.29
C ILE A 38 13.85 -1.35 2.08
N ASP A 39 14.19 -2.01 0.98
CA ASP A 39 13.66 -3.31 0.62
C ASP A 39 14.12 -4.42 1.56
N ALA A 40 15.37 -4.36 2.01
CA ALA A 40 15.95 -5.33 2.93
C ALA A 40 15.26 -5.33 4.30
N ALA A 41 14.72 -4.19 4.76
CA ALA A 41 14.02 -4.09 6.05
C ALA A 41 12.90 -5.14 6.20
N GLY A 42 12.12 -5.38 5.13
CA GLY A 42 11.10 -6.42 5.14
C GLY A 42 11.67 -7.85 5.18
N THR A 43 12.81 -8.09 4.53
CA THR A 43 13.48 -9.40 4.59
C THR A 43 14.10 -9.65 5.95
N LEU A 44 14.65 -8.61 6.58
CA LEU A 44 15.18 -8.66 7.93
C LEU A 44 14.05 -9.00 8.90
N ALA A 45 12.90 -8.35 8.76
CA ALA A 45 11.74 -8.65 9.57
C ALA A 45 11.25 -10.11 9.47
N ALA A 46 11.30 -10.69 8.27
CA ALA A 46 10.93 -12.10 8.08
C ALA A 46 11.96 -13.09 8.63
N ARG A 47 13.24 -12.70 8.76
CA ARG A 47 14.30 -13.52 9.36
C ARG A 47 14.20 -13.54 10.88
N GLU A 48 13.84 -12.42 11.47
CA GLU A 48 13.71 -12.23 12.93
C GLU A 48 12.40 -12.83 13.47
N ARG A 49 12.17 -14.13 13.24
CA ARG A 49 10.92 -14.80 13.66
C ARG A 49 10.69 -14.80 15.18
N ALA A 50 11.74 -14.54 15.97
CA ALA A 50 11.70 -14.56 17.43
C ALA A 50 11.26 -13.23 18.08
N GLU A 51 11.40 -12.09 17.39
CA GLU A 51 10.94 -10.80 17.87
C GLU A 51 9.64 -10.41 17.15
N ALA A 52 8.53 -10.31 17.92
CA ALA A 52 7.20 -10.16 17.35
C ALA A 52 7.01 -8.83 16.60
N ALA A 53 7.54 -7.74 17.15
CA ALA A 53 7.30 -6.38 16.70
C ALA A 53 8.49 -5.46 17.03
N SER A 54 8.53 -4.29 16.39
CA SER A 54 9.46 -3.22 16.75
C SER A 54 9.27 -2.78 18.20
N LEU A 55 10.37 -2.60 18.94
CA LEU A 55 10.35 -2.16 20.34
C LEU A 55 10.10 -0.66 20.49
N PHE A 56 10.16 0.10 19.39
CA PHE A 56 9.93 1.53 19.44
C PHE A 56 8.45 1.84 19.67
N PRO A 57 8.10 2.92 20.38
CA PRO A 57 6.71 3.34 20.48
C PRO A 57 6.17 3.75 19.10
N PHE A 58 4.85 3.66 18.90
CA PHE A 58 4.22 4.22 17.70
C PHE A 58 4.25 5.75 17.74
N THR A 59 4.42 6.37 16.58
CA THR A 59 4.08 7.79 16.38
C THR A 59 2.56 7.97 16.28
N GLU A 60 2.07 9.21 16.36
CA GLU A 60 0.64 9.49 16.14
C GLU A 60 0.19 9.11 14.72
N ASP A 61 1.02 9.40 13.70
CA ASP A 61 0.70 9.02 12.32
C ASP A 61 0.69 7.50 12.13
N GLU A 62 1.56 6.75 12.82
CA GLU A 62 1.58 5.29 12.79
C GLU A 62 0.34 4.68 13.48
N ARG A 63 -0.14 5.26 14.59
CA ARG A 63 -1.42 4.88 15.20
C ARG A 63 -2.58 5.18 14.25
N ALA A 64 -2.62 6.40 13.72
CA ALA A 64 -3.65 6.85 12.78
C ALA A 64 -3.71 5.99 11.51
N LEU A 65 -2.56 5.50 11.04
CA LEU A 65 -2.47 4.58 9.90
C LEU A 65 -3.15 3.25 10.21
N ARG A 66 -2.84 2.64 11.37
CA ARG A 66 -3.44 1.39 11.81
C ARG A 66 -4.94 1.52 12.04
N ASP A 67 -5.39 2.64 12.61
CA ASP A 67 -6.82 2.90 12.82
C ASP A 67 -7.61 3.00 11.51
N ARG A 68 -7.08 3.73 10.55
CA ARG A 68 -7.69 3.85 9.22
C ARG A 68 -7.65 2.53 8.47
N ALA A 69 -6.54 1.81 8.56
CA ALA A 69 -6.41 0.48 7.94
C ALA A 69 -7.40 -0.51 8.54
N TRP A 70 -7.53 -0.58 9.87
CA TRP A 70 -8.51 -1.43 10.54
C TRP A 70 -9.94 -1.11 10.11
N ARG A 71 -10.30 0.18 10.05
CA ARG A 71 -11.63 0.61 9.61
C ARG A 71 -11.93 0.20 8.16
N PHE A 72 -10.89 0.10 7.32
CA PHE A 72 -11.02 -0.31 5.94
C PHE A 72 -11.02 -1.84 5.76
N LEU A 73 -10.09 -2.53 6.41
CA LEU A 73 -9.84 -3.97 6.24
C LEU A 73 -10.78 -4.81 7.10
N MET A 74 -10.97 -4.43 8.37
CA MET A 74 -11.58 -5.27 9.41
C MET A 74 -12.63 -4.54 10.27
N PRO A 75 -13.54 -3.73 9.70
CA PRO A 75 -14.45 -2.91 10.51
C PRO A 75 -15.40 -3.71 11.41
N ALA A 76 -15.64 -4.99 11.11
CA ALA A 76 -16.53 -5.89 11.85
C ALA A 76 -15.78 -6.89 12.75
N ARG A 77 -14.46 -6.77 12.91
CA ARG A 77 -13.64 -7.66 13.73
C ARG A 77 -12.97 -6.90 14.87
N GLU A 78 -12.69 -7.59 15.96
CA GLU A 78 -11.94 -7.02 17.08
C GLU A 78 -10.56 -6.54 16.64
N ARG A 79 -10.07 -5.48 17.30
CA ARG A 79 -8.78 -4.88 16.94
C ARG A 79 -7.62 -5.85 17.12
N GLY A 80 -7.67 -6.73 18.13
CA GLY A 80 -6.63 -7.73 18.36
C GLY A 80 -6.44 -8.73 17.20
N VAL A 81 -7.51 -9.05 16.47
CA VAL A 81 -7.43 -9.94 15.29
C VAL A 81 -6.66 -9.26 14.16
N PHE A 82 -6.88 -7.96 13.98
CA PHE A 82 -6.17 -7.15 12.99
C PHE A 82 -4.67 -7.05 13.32
N GLU A 83 -4.33 -6.75 14.56
CA GLU A 83 -2.91 -6.66 14.97
C GLU A 83 -2.22 -8.02 14.82
N ALA A 84 -2.87 -9.12 15.23
CA ALA A 84 -2.31 -10.47 15.04
C ALA A 84 -2.10 -10.85 13.56
N ALA A 85 -3.00 -10.39 12.68
CA ALA A 85 -2.87 -10.61 11.25
C ALA A 85 -1.73 -9.80 10.63
N LEU A 86 -1.56 -8.54 11.04
CA LEU A 86 -0.46 -7.68 10.61
C LEU A 86 0.90 -8.21 11.09
N ASP A 87 0.95 -8.72 12.30
CA ASP A 87 2.11 -9.40 12.88
C ASP A 87 2.53 -10.64 12.05
N ASN A 88 1.56 -11.49 11.72
CA ASN A 88 1.80 -12.66 10.87
C ASN A 88 2.23 -12.27 9.45
N LEU A 89 1.63 -11.21 8.90
CA LEU A 89 2.02 -10.68 7.59
C LEU A 89 3.47 -10.21 7.59
N THR A 90 3.89 -9.52 8.65
CA THR A 90 5.23 -8.92 8.73
C THR A 90 6.29 -9.99 8.95
N ARG A 91 6.05 -10.95 9.85
CA ARG A 91 7.01 -12.01 10.20
C ARG A 91 7.02 -13.18 9.23
N ALA A 92 5.84 -13.72 8.93
CA ALA A 92 5.71 -14.94 8.14
C ALA A 92 5.44 -14.67 6.66
N ARG A 93 5.14 -13.41 6.27
CA ARG A 93 4.65 -13.07 4.92
C ARG A 93 3.40 -13.87 4.55
N VAL A 94 2.59 -14.19 5.56
CA VAL A 94 1.40 -15.01 5.44
C VAL A 94 0.26 -14.28 6.13
N LEU A 95 -0.86 -14.13 5.42
CA LEU A 95 -2.11 -13.70 6.03
C LEU A 95 -2.83 -14.90 6.66
N PRO A 96 -3.70 -14.66 7.67
CA PRO A 96 -4.54 -15.71 8.22
C PRO A 96 -5.33 -16.46 7.13
N VAL A 97 -5.50 -17.76 7.33
CA VAL A 97 -6.32 -18.62 6.45
C VAL A 97 -7.74 -18.05 6.40
N GLY A 98 -8.32 -17.98 5.19
CA GLY A 98 -9.65 -17.39 4.96
C GLY A 98 -9.65 -15.88 4.78
N TRP A 99 -8.53 -15.19 5.00
CA TRP A 99 -8.42 -13.76 4.69
C TRP A 99 -8.34 -13.49 3.18
N ARG A 100 -7.76 -14.42 2.40
CA ARG A 100 -7.67 -14.33 0.94
C ARG A 100 -8.46 -15.42 0.23
N VAL A 101 -9.78 -15.35 0.35
CA VAL A 101 -10.61 -15.89 -0.72
C VAL A 101 -11.00 -14.69 -1.59
N SER A 102 -10.10 -14.32 -2.50
CA SER A 102 -10.33 -13.25 -3.48
C SER A 102 -11.26 -13.77 -4.57
N ASP A 103 -12.48 -14.13 -4.17
CA ASP A 103 -13.54 -14.52 -5.08
C ASP A 103 -14.38 -13.26 -5.40
N PRO A 104 -14.31 -12.73 -6.64
CA PRO A 104 -15.12 -11.59 -7.02
C PRO A 104 -16.63 -11.85 -6.89
N SER A 105 -17.09 -13.12 -6.95
CA SER A 105 -18.51 -13.45 -6.83
C SER A 105 -19.05 -13.32 -5.42
N ALA A 106 -18.21 -13.46 -4.39
CA ALA A 106 -18.64 -13.52 -2.99
C ALA A 106 -19.46 -12.30 -2.57
N TYR A 107 -19.10 -11.10 -3.06
CA TYR A 107 -19.88 -9.89 -2.79
C TYR A 107 -21.25 -9.93 -3.47
N TYR A 108 -21.31 -10.31 -4.75
CA TYR A 108 -22.56 -10.46 -5.49
C TYR A 108 -23.49 -11.47 -4.81
N GLU A 109 -22.95 -12.62 -4.41
CA GLU A 109 -23.68 -13.64 -3.66
C GLU A 109 -24.19 -13.07 -2.33
N ALA A 110 -23.37 -12.34 -1.58
CA ALA A 110 -23.78 -11.74 -0.31
C ALA A 110 -24.92 -10.71 -0.44
N ILE A 111 -24.94 -9.91 -1.52
CA ILE A 111 -26.02 -8.93 -1.77
C ILE A 111 -27.25 -9.55 -2.44
N THR A 112 -27.17 -10.80 -2.90
CA THR A 112 -28.30 -11.52 -3.49
C THR A 112 -28.87 -12.62 -2.61
N ALA A 113 -28.11 -13.12 -1.62
CA ALA A 113 -28.50 -14.21 -0.72
C ALA A 113 -29.60 -13.83 0.29
N GLY A 114 -29.71 -12.55 0.66
CA GLY A 114 -30.78 -12.08 1.55
C GLY A 114 -32.11 -11.85 0.83
N PRO A 115 -33.24 -11.75 1.56
CA PRO A 115 -34.54 -11.36 1.00
C PRO A 115 -34.55 -9.86 0.65
N PHE A 116 -33.68 -9.44 -0.27
CA PHE A 116 -33.73 -8.11 -0.86
C PHE A 116 -34.96 -8.05 -1.77
N ARG A 117 -35.94 -7.25 -1.35
CA ARG A 117 -37.28 -7.24 -1.96
C ARG A 117 -37.31 -6.63 -3.36
N SER A 118 -36.28 -5.87 -3.77
CA SER A 118 -36.23 -5.27 -5.11
C SER A 118 -34.81 -5.22 -5.71
N PRO A 119 -34.68 -5.33 -7.04
CA PRO A 119 -33.42 -5.06 -7.75
C PRO A 119 -32.80 -3.70 -7.40
N ILE A 120 -33.63 -2.65 -7.33
CA ILE A 120 -33.25 -1.30 -6.91
C ILE A 120 -32.49 -1.29 -5.57
N SER A 121 -32.94 -2.08 -4.59
CA SER A 121 -32.29 -2.14 -3.27
C SER A 121 -30.87 -2.70 -3.33
N ARG A 122 -30.60 -3.59 -4.30
CA ARG A 122 -29.27 -4.19 -4.51
C ARG A 122 -28.31 -3.18 -5.13
N TYR A 123 -28.76 -2.43 -6.15
CA TYR A 123 -27.97 -1.34 -6.73
C TYR A 123 -27.65 -0.24 -5.72
N ARG A 124 -28.62 0.13 -4.87
CA ARG A 124 -28.39 1.12 -3.81
C ARG A 124 -27.34 0.65 -2.82
N ARG A 125 -27.43 -0.60 -2.36
CA ARG A 125 -26.41 -1.19 -1.47
C ARG A 125 -25.03 -1.18 -2.12
N LEU A 126 -24.92 -1.60 -3.38
CA LEU A 126 -23.67 -1.55 -4.15
C LEU A 126 -23.11 -0.12 -4.23
N SER A 127 -23.95 0.87 -4.56
CA SER A 127 -23.56 2.27 -4.64
C SER A 127 -23.08 2.82 -3.28
N ASP A 128 -23.79 2.50 -2.21
CA ASP A 128 -23.45 2.94 -0.85
C ASP A 128 -22.10 2.39 -0.41
N ASP A 129 -21.85 1.09 -0.63
CA ASP A 129 -20.59 0.43 -0.30
C ASP A 129 -19.41 1.02 -1.11
N LEU A 130 -19.61 1.23 -2.43
CA LEU A 130 -18.64 1.86 -3.32
C LEU A 130 -18.26 3.28 -2.86
N VAL A 131 -19.26 4.10 -2.51
CA VAL A 131 -19.05 5.47 -2.03
C VAL A 131 -18.38 5.48 -0.67
N ALA A 132 -18.78 4.59 0.24
CA ALA A 132 -18.19 4.47 1.56
C ALA A 132 -16.68 4.17 1.47
N ASP A 133 -16.30 3.20 0.65
CA ASP A 133 -14.89 2.86 0.43
C ASP A 133 -14.11 3.99 -0.23
N GLY A 134 -14.66 4.59 -1.28
CA GLY A 134 -14.01 5.69 -1.97
C GLY A 134 -13.74 6.90 -1.07
N ARG A 135 -14.58 7.12 -0.04
CA ARG A 135 -14.39 8.19 0.96
C ARG A 135 -13.29 7.89 1.98
N LEU A 136 -13.00 6.62 2.27
CA LEU A 136 -11.95 6.25 3.23
C LEU A 136 -10.53 6.40 2.65
N ILE A 137 -10.37 6.20 1.33
CA ILE A 137 -9.06 6.13 0.67
C ILE A 137 -8.24 7.42 0.81
N PRO A 138 -8.75 8.64 0.57
CA PRO A 138 -7.93 9.84 0.63
C PRO A 138 -7.31 10.09 1.99
N ALA A 139 -8.09 9.93 3.06
CA ALA A 139 -7.61 10.11 4.44
C ALA A 139 -6.59 9.04 4.83
N PHE A 140 -6.73 7.82 4.33
CA PHE A 140 -5.71 6.77 4.49
C PHE A 140 -4.43 7.12 3.73
N ALA A 141 -4.53 7.50 2.45
CA ALA A 141 -3.39 7.80 1.59
C ALA A 141 -2.55 8.96 2.14
N GLU A 142 -3.21 9.99 2.67
CA GLU A 142 -2.54 11.14 3.29
C GLU A 142 -1.72 10.71 4.52
N THR A 143 -2.33 9.98 5.46
CA THR A 143 -1.63 9.45 6.64
C THR A 143 -0.50 8.50 6.24
N ALA A 144 -0.74 7.59 5.29
CA ALA A 144 0.26 6.67 4.78
C ALA A 144 1.46 7.41 4.17
N SER A 145 1.24 8.49 3.41
CA SER A 145 2.32 9.32 2.86
C SER A 145 3.19 9.93 3.96
N ARG A 146 2.59 10.39 5.07
CA ARG A 146 3.37 10.89 6.22
C ARG A 146 4.20 9.80 6.88
N VAL A 147 3.62 8.62 7.09
CA VAL A 147 4.34 7.46 7.64
C VAL A 147 5.47 7.03 6.72
N VAL A 148 5.25 6.96 5.40
CA VAL A 148 6.29 6.61 4.43
C VAL A 148 7.45 7.62 4.48
N ARG A 149 7.17 8.92 4.58
CA ARG A 149 8.23 9.93 4.78
C ARG A 149 8.97 9.76 6.10
N ALA A 150 8.26 9.46 7.20
CA ALA A 150 8.89 9.20 8.49
C ALA A 150 9.78 7.94 8.43
N ASP A 151 9.34 6.89 7.74
CA ASP A 151 10.10 5.68 7.49
C ASP A 151 11.36 5.96 6.66
N LEU A 152 11.26 6.82 5.65
CA LEU A 152 12.42 7.27 4.86
C LEU A 152 13.43 8.00 5.73
N THR A 153 12.99 8.99 6.52
CA THR A 153 13.87 9.70 7.47
C THR A 153 14.53 8.73 8.43
N ARG A 154 13.76 7.80 9.02
CA ARG A 154 14.27 6.80 9.97
C ARG A 154 15.42 6.01 9.36
N LEU A 155 15.22 5.45 8.16
CA LEU A 155 16.25 4.66 7.49
C LEU A 155 17.46 5.49 7.04
N GLN A 156 17.23 6.74 6.61
CA GLN A 156 18.31 7.64 6.21
C GLN A 156 19.19 8.05 7.39
N SER A 157 18.64 8.14 8.61
CA SER A 157 19.39 8.52 9.79
C SER A 157 20.26 7.39 10.35
N LEU A 158 19.87 6.12 10.19
CA LEU A 158 20.54 4.97 10.82
C LEU A 158 22.07 4.95 10.63
N PRO A 159 22.63 5.12 9.42
CA PRO A 159 24.08 5.00 9.21
C PRO A 159 24.91 6.10 9.89
N PHE A 160 24.27 7.21 10.28
CA PHE A 160 24.95 8.38 10.84
C PHE A 160 24.93 8.42 12.38
N ILE A 161 24.18 7.51 13.03
CA ILE A 161 24.05 7.49 14.48
C ILE A 161 24.95 6.36 15.03
N THR A 162 26.09 6.74 15.60
CA THR A 162 27.12 5.80 16.07
C THR A 162 26.80 5.14 17.42
N THR A 163 25.78 5.62 18.12
CA THR A 163 25.39 5.12 19.44
C THR A 163 24.32 4.03 19.40
N LEU A 164 23.79 3.70 18.22
CA LEU A 164 22.77 2.65 18.06
C LEU A 164 23.41 1.27 18.18
N ASP A 165 22.73 0.37 18.88
CA ASP A 165 23.07 -1.05 18.86
C ASP A 165 22.32 -1.79 17.74
N ASP A 166 22.64 -3.07 17.54
CA ASP A 166 21.99 -3.88 16.51
C ASP A 166 20.47 -4.03 16.76
N ARG A 167 20.02 -3.92 18.01
CA ARG A 167 18.61 -4.06 18.40
C ARG A 167 17.81 -2.83 17.98
N ASP A 168 18.40 -1.65 18.08
CA ASP A 168 17.82 -0.41 17.58
C ASP A 168 17.67 -0.44 16.06
N VAL A 169 18.71 -0.88 15.35
CA VAL A 169 18.69 -1.03 13.88
C VAL A 169 17.62 -2.03 13.45
N ARG A 170 17.54 -3.20 14.11
CA ARG A 170 16.49 -4.19 13.86
C ARG A 170 15.10 -3.62 14.15
N SER A 171 14.91 -2.94 15.29
CA SER A 171 13.62 -2.34 15.66
C SER A 171 13.17 -1.29 14.64
N ALA A 172 14.09 -0.47 14.13
CA ALA A 172 13.81 0.48 13.06
C ALA A 172 13.34 -0.22 11.78
N ALA A 173 14.07 -1.25 11.35
CA ALA A 173 13.73 -2.02 10.16
C ALA A 173 12.37 -2.75 10.28
N MET A 174 12.09 -3.36 11.43
CA MET A 174 10.81 -3.99 11.75
C MET A 174 9.64 -3.03 11.60
N ARG A 175 9.75 -1.81 12.17
CA ARG A 175 8.69 -0.80 12.09
C ARG A 175 8.39 -0.41 10.65
N VAL A 176 9.45 -0.20 9.85
CA VAL A 176 9.29 0.15 8.43
C VAL A 176 8.66 -1.00 7.64
N ALA A 177 9.06 -2.24 7.91
CA ALA A 177 8.47 -3.42 7.28
C ALA A 177 6.96 -3.53 7.57
N GLU A 178 6.57 -3.36 8.83
CA GLU A 178 5.18 -3.44 9.28
C GLU A 178 4.33 -2.34 8.63
N ASN A 179 4.79 -1.09 8.67
CA ASN A 179 4.09 0.05 8.06
C ASN A 179 3.87 -0.17 6.56
N ARG A 180 4.90 -0.64 5.84
CA ARG A 180 4.79 -0.90 4.39
C ARG A 180 3.87 -2.07 4.07
N CYS A 181 3.93 -3.15 4.82
CA CYS A 181 3.04 -4.28 4.56
C CYS A 181 1.59 -3.96 4.87
N LEU A 182 1.33 -3.12 5.88
CA LEU A 182 -0.01 -2.62 6.11
C LEU A 182 -0.52 -1.78 4.93
N ILE A 183 0.30 -0.86 4.41
CA ILE A 183 -0.05 -0.03 3.25
C ILE A 183 -0.27 -0.89 1.99
N ALA A 184 0.63 -1.85 1.72
CA ALA A 184 0.49 -2.78 0.61
C ALA A 184 -0.77 -3.64 0.74
N TRP A 185 -1.13 -4.04 1.95
CA TRP A 185 -2.34 -4.81 2.22
C TRP A 185 -3.60 -4.01 1.90
N VAL A 186 -3.67 -2.75 2.35
CA VAL A 186 -4.78 -1.86 1.98
C VAL A 186 -4.84 -1.65 0.47
N ARG A 187 -3.69 -1.45 -0.20
CA ARG A 187 -3.63 -1.29 -1.66
C ARG A 187 -4.17 -2.50 -2.41
N LEU A 188 -3.75 -3.71 -2.00
CA LEU A 188 -4.26 -4.97 -2.54
C LEU A 188 -5.77 -5.11 -2.31
N GLU A 189 -6.22 -4.97 -1.06
CA GLU A 189 -7.62 -5.20 -0.67
C GLU A 189 -8.56 -4.24 -1.39
N THR A 190 -8.16 -2.97 -1.54
CA THR A 190 -8.96 -2.00 -2.29
C THR A 190 -9.12 -2.42 -3.76
N GLY A 191 -8.12 -3.12 -4.32
CA GLY A 191 -8.22 -3.71 -5.65
C GLY A 191 -9.13 -4.91 -5.74
N ALA A 192 -9.05 -5.82 -4.78
CA ALA A 192 -9.96 -6.95 -4.67
C ALA A 192 -11.42 -6.48 -4.55
N ARG A 193 -11.70 -5.50 -3.67
CA ARG A 193 -13.04 -4.95 -3.47
C ARG A 193 -13.60 -4.28 -4.73
N SER A 194 -12.79 -3.47 -5.43
CA SER A 194 -13.21 -2.89 -6.73
C SER A 194 -13.54 -3.98 -7.76
N ALA A 195 -12.77 -5.07 -7.83
CA ALA A 195 -13.06 -6.19 -8.71
C ALA A 195 -14.37 -6.90 -8.34
N SER A 196 -14.62 -7.14 -7.04
CA SER A 196 -15.89 -7.71 -6.54
C SER A 196 -17.09 -6.80 -6.84
N TYR A 197 -16.95 -5.48 -6.70
CA TYR A 197 -18.01 -4.52 -7.03
C TYR A 197 -18.30 -4.47 -8.53
N ARG A 198 -17.26 -4.49 -9.36
CA ARG A 198 -17.42 -4.57 -10.82
C ARG A 198 -18.15 -5.84 -11.22
N TYR A 199 -17.72 -6.99 -10.68
CA TYR A 199 -18.40 -8.27 -10.91
C TYR A 199 -19.89 -8.18 -10.54
N ALA A 200 -20.22 -7.65 -9.37
CA ALA A 200 -21.61 -7.52 -8.93
C ALA A 200 -22.43 -6.58 -9.82
N LEU A 201 -21.86 -5.46 -10.27
CA LEU A 201 -22.50 -4.53 -11.19
C LEU A 201 -22.85 -5.21 -12.52
N GLU A 202 -21.89 -5.90 -13.12
CA GLU A 202 -22.07 -6.62 -14.39
C GLU A 202 -23.15 -7.70 -14.28
N HIS A 203 -23.17 -8.46 -13.18
CA HIS A 203 -24.16 -9.52 -12.97
C HIS A 203 -25.55 -8.97 -12.63
N LEU A 204 -25.64 -7.87 -11.88
CA LEU A 204 -26.92 -7.20 -11.63
C LEU A 204 -27.51 -6.65 -12.94
N LEU A 205 -26.68 -6.06 -13.81
CA LEU A 205 -27.11 -5.55 -15.12
C LEU A 205 -27.73 -6.63 -16.00
N VAL A 206 -27.13 -7.83 -16.01
CA VAL A 206 -27.67 -8.98 -16.75
C VAL A 206 -28.94 -9.54 -16.09
N ALA A 207 -28.96 -9.64 -14.76
CA ALA A 207 -30.07 -10.26 -14.04
C ALA A 207 -31.33 -9.37 -13.95
N ALA A 208 -31.14 -8.06 -13.78
CA ALA A 208 -32.19 -7.07 -13.60
C ALA A 208 -31.68 -5.67 -14.03
N PRO A 209 -31.86 -5.28 -15.30
CA PRO A 209 -31.44 -3.97 -15.79
C PRO A 209 -32.35 -2.88 -15.21
N GLU A 210 -31.76 -1.93 -14.46
CA GLU A 210 -32.45 -0.81 -13.81
C GLU A 210 -31.66 0.49 -14.03
N GLU A 211 -32.31 1.65 -13.93
CA GLU A 211 -31.67 2.96 -14.07
C GLU A 211 -30.59 3.21 -12.99
N GLU A 212 -30.76 2.63 -11.80
CA GLU A 212 -29.79 2.69 -10.70
C GLU A 212 -28.40 2.11 -11.05
N ALA A 213 -28.27 1.35 -12.14
CA ALA A 213 -26.98 0.91 -12.64
C ALA A 213 -26.07 2.09 -12.99
N VAL A 214 -26.61 3.18 -13.55
CA VAL A 214 -25.83 4.39 -13.91
C VAL A 214 -25.21 5.04 -12.66
N ALA A 215 -25.96 5.08 -11.56
CA ALA A 215 -25.44 5.59 -10.28
C ALA A 215 -24.31 4.69 -9.74
N SER A 216 -24.48 3.37 -9.87
CA SER A 216 -23.49 2.37 -9.44
C SER A 216 -22.21 2.44 -10.29
N GLU A 217 -22.32 2.62 -11.60
CA GLU A 217 -21.18 2.86 -12.51
C GLU A 217 -20.39 4.11 -12.10
N ARG A 218 -21.09 5.22 -11.81
CA ARG A 218 -20.45 6.46 -11.33
C ARG A 218 -19.76 6.25 -9.99
N ALA A 219 -20.37 5.49 -9.08
CA ALA A 219 -19.78 5.15 -7.79
C ALA A 219 -18.52 4.28 -7.94
N LEU A 220 -18.51 3.34 -8.90
CA LEU A 220 -17.36 2.52 -9.24
C LEU A 220 -16.21 3.36 -9.81
N ALA A 221 -16.52 4.25 -10.76
CA ALA A 221 -15.55 5.20 -11.31
C ALA A 221 -14.99 6.12 -10.21
N PHE A 222 -15.83 6.56 -9.27
CA PHE A 222 -15.39 7.32 -8.10
C PHE A 222 -14.40 6.51 -7.25
N LEU A 223 -14.72 5.28 -6.85
CA LEU A 223 -13.80 4.42 -6.10
C LEU A 223 -12.47 4.22 -6.84
N ASP A 224 -12.53 3.85 -8.12
CA ASP A 224 -11.33 3.59 -8.93
C ASP A 224 -10.47 4.85 -9.09
N SER A 225 -11.07 6.04 -9.23
CA SER A 225 -10.34 7.29 -9.23
C SER A 225 -9.58 7.53 -7.92
N ARG A 226 -10.19 7.22 -6.75
CA ARG A 226 -9.56 7.41 -5.44
C ARG A 226 -8.45 6.41 -5.19
N ARG A 227 -8.61 5.16 -5.66
CA ARG A 227 -7.58 4.11 -5.57
C ARG A 227 -6.23 4.51 -6.14
N THR A 228 -6.23 5.37 -7.16
CA THR A 228 -4.99 5.87 -7.78
C THR A 228 -4.07 6.57 -6.77
N LEU A 229 -4.62 7.15 -5.69
CA LEU A 229 -3.86 7.78 -4.61
C LEU A 229 -2.94 6.81 -3.86
N LEU A 230 -3.24 5.50 -3.90
CA LEU A 230 -2.44 4.47 -3.23
C LEU A 230 -1.24 4.01 -4.07
N GLY A 231 -1.26 4.24 -5.39
CA GLY A 231 -0.23 3.78 -6.31
C GLY A 231 1.16 4.29 -5.95
N PRO A 232 1.36 5.61 -5.80
CA PRO A 232 2.67 6.21 -5.52
C PRO A 232 3.24 5.92 -4.12
N LEU A 233 2.45 5.36 -3.19
CA LEU A 233 2.87 5.19 -1.79
C LEU A 233 3.98 4.16 -1.63
N LEU A 234 4.02 3.13 -2.48
CA LEU A 234 4.97 2.04 -2.42
C LEU A 234 5.36 1.57 -3.83
N PRO A 235 6.53 0.93 -4.01
CA PRO A 235 6.90 0.25 -5.25
C PRO A 235 5.84 -0.78 -5.70
N ALA A 236 5.79 -1.07 -7.01
CA ALA A 236 4.78 -1.95 -7.61
C ALA A 236 4.86 -3.42 -7.14
N ASP A 237 6.00 -3.83 -6.58
CA ASP A 237 6.27 -5.18 -6.09
C ASP A 237 6.08 -5.31 -4.56
N ALA A 238 5.62 -4.26 -3.87
CA ALA A 238 5.50 -4.26 -2.42
C ALA A 238 4.57 -5.37 -1.90
N GLU A 239 3.48 -5.66 -2.60
CA GLU A 239 2.58 -6.77 -2.27
C GLU A 239 3.32 -8.11 -2.31
N ALA A 240 4.06 -8.39 -3.38
CA ALA A 240 4.82 -9.63 -3.52
C ALA A 240 5.85 -9.77 -2.40
N ARG A 241 6.57 -8.68 -2.09
CA ARG A 241 7.54 -8.63 -0.99
C ARG A 241 6.90 -8.89 0.37
N CYS A 242 5.64 -8.49 0.55
CA CYS A 242 4.86 -8.77 1.75
C CYS A 242 4.17 -10.13 1.75
N GLY A 243 4.37 -10.97 0.72
CA GLY A 243 3.66 -12.24 0.57
C GLY A 243 2.16 -12.07 0.34
N LEU A 244 1.74 -10.87 -0.09
CA LEU A 244 0.37 -10.47 -0.36
C LEU A 244 -0.17 -11.00 -1.69
N VAL A 245 0.71 -11.41 -2.58
CA VAL A 245 0.38 -12.14 -3.80
C VAL A 245 1.23 -13.41 -3.85
N PRO A 246 0.72 -14.50 -4.45
CA PRO A 246 1.55 -15.68 -4.69
C PRO A 246 2.79 -15.29 -5.50
N PRO A 247 3.95 -15.93 -5.26
CA PRO A 247 5.15 -15.69 -6.06
C PRO A 247 4.82 -15.95 -7.53
N GLY A 248 5.27 -15.04 -8.40
CA GLY A 248 5.08 -15.21 -9.84
C GLY A 248 5.74 -16.51 -10.34
N PRO A 249 5.30 -17.06 -11.48
CA PRO A 249 5.98 -18.19 -12.10
C PRO A 249 7.42 -17.78 -12.47
N GLY A 250 8.38 -18.08 -11.60
CA GLY A 250 9.79 -17.69 -11.73
C GLY A 250 10.49 -17.39 -10.40
N GLU A 251 9.74 -17.16 -9.32
CA GLU A 251 10.27 -16.89 -7.98
C GLU A 251 10.21 -18.14 -7.08
N THR A 252 10.49 -19.32 -7.66
CA THR A 252 10.78 -20.51 -6.86
C THR A 252 12.15 -20.32 -6.24
N VAL A 253 12.17 -19.96 -4.96
CA VAL A 253 13.38 -20.03 -4.13
C VAL A 253 13.90 -21.46 -4.24
N LEU A 254 14.98 -21.63 -5.00
CA LEU A 254 15.76 -22.86 -5.03
C LEU A 254 16.33 -23.06 -3.62
N VAL A 255 15.58 -23.81 -2.80
CA VAL A 255 16.11 -24.36 -1.56
C VAL A 255 17.20 -25.34 -1.96
N ARG A 256 18.45 -24.87 -1.99
CA ARG A 256 19.61 -25.77 -1.97
C ARG A 256 19.58 -26.48 -0.63
N LYS A 257 19.09 -27.73 -0.62
CA LYS A 257 19.41 -28.68 0.43
C LYS A 257 20.93 -28.91 0.40
N GLY A 258 21.61 -28.40 1.43
CA GLY A 258 22.87 -28.96 1.89
C GLY A 258 22.58 -30.09 2.85
#